data_AF-A0A2E6MRB5-F1
#
_entry.id   AF-A0A2E6MRB5-F1
#
_cell.length_a   1.000
_cell.length_b   1.000
_cell.length_c   1.000
_cell.angle_alpha   90.00
_cell.angle_beta   90.00
_cell.angle_gamma   90.00
#
_symmetry.space_group_name_H-M   'P 1'
#
loop_
_entity.id
_entity.type
_entity.pdbx_description
1 polymer ?
#
loop_
_entity_poly.entity_id
_entity_poly.type
_entity_poly.pdbx_seq_one_letter_code
_entity_poly.pdbx_strand_id
1 'polypeptide(L)'
;MALRIRRGTEADRQLLTGQDPAVGEPIFVTDTNKLYVGKSGVTGGQIINPDKALNDLSNVNCPTPTNGQALVFDTATNKWINGAVQTINSIGDIADVDITTAAPTVNQVLKWNGTKFIPANDIDTQIALASASIDDLGDVSTSGSDAPSNGQVLTWNASAAQFKPSNPVFNQTGSFDGTFEGTMKGTLVGDDSTILVDGITNTIKLDNGQVFFDGVQIKLLAGNNNLKFGEVTDNVGPTFQLYNTDKSQPIEIVAVGGTGNDFSKFQFNVKDNSLQTPVTFTAGDSLAGIAWSGWDTNNSKYVPSAQLYTKVSNSAGSVAADTVKGTLVFATNDGTASAPSLKFMEFTSDGKLSINSQTANATLDVNGNAKIGTELLLGSMTTTQRDALTAANGMIIYNTTDNKFQGYENGAWSNLI
;
A
#
# COMPACT_ATOMS: atom_id res chain seq x y z
N MET A 1 -27.81 114.26 39.98
CA MET A 1 -29.16 114.48 39.40
C MET A 1 -29.27 113.66 38.13
N ALA A 2 -30.33 112.88 37.93
CA ALA A 2 -30.54 112.17 36.67
C ALA A 2 -31.23 113.09 35.66
N LEU A 3 -30.70 113.19 34.44
CA LEU A 3 -31.33 113.91 33.36
C LEU A 3 -32.62 113.18 32.96
N ARG A 4 -33.77 113.84 33.12
CA ARG A 4 -35.06 113.34 32.61
C ARG A 4 -35.31 113.97 31.24
N ILE A 5 -35.36 113.15 30.21
CA ILE A 5 -35.75 113.56 28.84
C ILE A 5 -37.28 113.53 28.70
N ARG A 6 -37.81 114.22 27.68
CA ARG A 6 -39.25 114.22 27.40
C ARG A 6 -39.71 112.79 27.16
N ARG A 7 -40.88 112.41 27.67
CA ARG A 7 -41.41 111.05 27.56
C ARG A 7 -42.93 111.04 27.51
N GLY A 8 -43.51 110.05 26.83
CA GLY A 8 -44.96 109.87 26.65
C GLY A 8 -45.26 108.61 25.84
N THR A 9 -46.54 108.35 25.56
CA THR A 9 -46.95 107.24 24.68
C THR A 9 -46.69 107.56 23.21
N GLU A 10 -46.75 106.57 22.32
CA GLU A 10 -46.61 106.80 20.88
C GLU A 10 -47.72 107.71 20.35
N ALA A 11 -48.93 107.61 20.91
CA ALA A 11 -50.03 108.51 20.61
C ALA A 11 -49.69 109.96 20.99
N ASP A 12 -49.10 110.19 22.18
CA ASP A 12 -48.67 111.52 22.61
C ASP A 12 -47.56 112.09 21.71
N ARG A 13 -46.60 111.25 21.30
CA ARG A 13 -45.51 111.65 20.40
C ARG A 13 -46.05 112.11 19.04
N GLN A 14 -47.04 111.41 18.48
CA GLN A 14 -47.62 111.75 17.18
C GLN A 14 -48.36 113.10 17.18
N LEU A 15 -48.80 113.58 18.34
CA LEU A 15 -49.44 114.90 18.50
C LEU A 15 -48.41 116.06 18.51
N LEU A 16 -47.12 115.77 18.67
CA LEU A 16 -46.05 116.77 18.61
C LEU A 16 -45.86 117.23 17.16
N THR A 17 -46.45 118.40 16.85
CA THR A 17 -46.51 118.99 15.52
C THR A 17 -45.78 120.34 15.47
N GLY A 18 -45.45 120.80 14.26
CA GLY A 18 -44.72 122.05 14.07
C GLY A 18 -43.23 121.92 14.40
N GLN A 19 -42.70 122.86 15.19
CA GLN A 19 -41.30 122.87 15.64
C GLN A 19 -41.09 122.10 16.95
N ASP A 20 -42.04 121.25 17.34
CA ASP A 20 -42.00 120.45 18.55
C ASP A 20 -42.08 118.95 18.19
N PRO A 21 -41.12 118.10 18.61
CA PRO A 21 -39.87 118.44 19.30
C PRO A 21 -38.93 119.33 18.48
N ALA A 22 -38.17 120.17 19.17
CA ALA A 22 -37.11 120.96 18.54
C ALA A 22 -36.02 120.03 17.96
N VAL A 23 -35.31 120.49 16.92
CA VAL A 23 -34.25 119.69 16.30
C VAL A 23 -33.20 119.27 17.35
N GLY A 24 -32.94 117.96 17.45
CA GLY A 24 -32.01 117.38 18.42
C GLY A 24 -32.61 117.09 19.80
N GLU A 25 -33.87 117.45 20.06
CA GLU A 25 -34.53 117.17 21.35
C GLU A 25 -34.86 115.67 21.49
N PRO A 26 -34.36 114.97 22.52
CA PRO A 26 -34.65 113.56 22.74
C PRO A 26 -36.02 113.35 23.39
N ILE A 27 -36.79 112.42 22.83
CA ILE A 27 -38.06 111.94 23.36
C ILE A 27 -38.00 110.42 23.55
N PHE A 28 -38.33 109.94 24.74
CA PHE A 28 -38.49 108.52 25.01
C PHE A 28 -39.97 108.11 24.96
N VAL A 29 -40.32 107.23 24.02
CA VAL A 29 -41.67 106.70 23.85
C VAL A 29 -41.84 105.47 24.74
N THR A 30 -42.67 105.58 25.76
CA THR A 30 -42.67 104.65 26.90
C THR A 30 -43.38 103.33 26.64
N ASP A 31 -44.30 103.28 25.68
CA ASP A 31 -45.05 102.06 25.31
C ASP A 31 -44.34 101.24 24.23
N THR A 32 -43.51 101.85 23.38
CA THR A 32 -42.70 101.15 22.36
C THR A 32 -41.23 100.96 22.77
N ASN A 33 -40.79 101.56 23.89
CA ASN A 33 -39.39 101.60 24.34
C ASN A 33 -38.43 102.15 23.27
N LYS A 34 -38.90 103.09 22.46
CA LYS A 34 -38.15 103.72 21.38
C LYS A 34 -37.69 105.12 21.75
N LEU A 35 -36.49 105.47 21.30
CA LEU A 35 -35.92 106.81 21.41
C LEU A 35 -36.08 107.53 20.08
N TYR A 36 -36.68 108.72 20.14
CA TYR A 36 -36.80 109.63 19.02
C TYR A 36 -35.98 110.88 19.30
N VAL A 37 -35.52 111.55 18.25
CA VAL A 37 -34.93 112.88 18.32
C VAL A 37 -35.68 113.82 17.40
N GLY A 38 -35.92 115.05 17.83
CA GLY A 38 -36.56 116.03 16.96
C GLY A 38 -35.74 116.24 15.70
N LYS A 39 -36.43 116.23 14.55
CA LYS A 39 -35.83 116.39 13.24
C LYS A 39 -36.74 117.27 12.40
N SER A 40 -36.14 118.23 11.69
CA SER A 40 -36.88 119.14 10.82
C SER A 40 -37.73 118.36 9.80
N GLY A 41 -39.03 118.67 9.75
CA GLY A 41 -39.99 118.06 8.83
C GLY A 41 -40.52 116.68 9.24
N VAL A 42 -40.15 116.15 10.42
CA VAL A 42 -40.65 114.85 10.90
C VAL A 42 -41.48 115.05 12.15
N THR A 43 -42.81 114.94 12.02
CA THR A 43 -43.77 115.01 13.14
C THR A 43 -43.40 114.00 14.23
N GLY A 44 -43.23 114.50 15.45
CA GLY A 44 -42.80 113.71 16.62
C GLY A 44 -41.36 113.16 16.55
N GLY A 45 -40.51 113.61 15.63
CA GLY A 45 -39.08 113.24 15.55
C GLY A 45 -38.75 111.96 14.78
N GLN A 46 -37.45 111.72 14.56
CA GLN A 46 -36.92 110.51 13.93
C GLN A 46 -36.52 109.47 14.99
N ILE A 47 -36.93 108.21 14.78
CA ILE A 47 -36.52 107.09 15.61
C ILE A 47 -35.01 106.79 15.46
N ILE A 48 -34.34 106.53 16.57
CA ILE A 48 -32.90 106.23 16.61
C ILE A 48 -32.64 104.72 16.80
N ASN A 49 -33.57 103.99 17.40
CA ASN A 49 -33.48 102.54 17.61
C ASN A 49 -34.63 101.77 16.93
N PRO A 50 -34.82 101.89 15.59
CA PRO A 50 -35.85 101.15 14.88
C PRO A 50 -35.64 99.65 15.01
N ASP A 51 -36.72 98.87 14.88
CA ASP A 51 -36.59 97.43 14.68
C ASP A 51 -35.84 97.16 13.38
N LYS A 52 -34.96 96.15 13.38
CA LYS A 52 -34.14 95.79 12.22
C LYS A 52 -34.71 94.58 11.52
N ALA A 53 -35.01 94.72 10.24
CA ALA A 53 -35.26 93.59 9.36
C ALA A 53 -33.92 92.99 8.90
N LEU A 54 -33.93 91.72 8.49
CA LEU A 54 -32.74 91.05 7.98
C LEU A 54 -32.15 91.78 6.75
N ASN A 55 -33.00 92.43 5.95
CA ASN A 55 -32.62 93.25 4.80
C ASN A 55 -32.02 94.63 5.14
N ASP A 56 -32.02 95.03 6.41
CA ASP A 56 -31.34 96.26 6.84
C ASP A 56 -29.82 96.07 6.97
N LEU A 57 -29.34 94.83 6.92
CA LEU A 57 -27.92 94.52 6.86
C LEU A 57 -27.41 94.78 5.44
N SER A 58 -26.35 95.59 5.31
CA SER A 58 -25.82 96.03 4.00
C SER A 58 -25.36 94.91 3.08
N ASN A 59 -25.01 93.76 3.67
CA ASN A 59 -24.56 92.56 2.98
C ASN A 59 -25.66 91.52 2.78
N VAL A 60 -26.93 91.85 3.01
CA VAL A 60 -28.07 90.96 2.78
C VAL A 60 -29.03 91.56 1.74
N ASN A 61 -29.48 90.75 0.80
CA ASN A 61 -30.51 91.10 -0.18
C ASN A 61 -31.49 89.93 -0.35
N CYS A 62 -32.50 89.92 0.50
CA CYS A 62 -33.55 88.90 0.63
C CYS A 62 -34.94 89.59 0.71
N PRO A 63 -35.41 90.24 -0.37
CA PRO A 63 -36.65 91.02 -0.31
C PRO A 63 -37.92 90.15 -0.21
N THR A 64 -37.87 88.87 -0.63
CA THR A 64 -39.02 87.94 -0.65
C THR A 64 -38.58 86.47 -0.44
N PRO A 65 -38.18 86.06 0.78
CA PRO A 65 -37.84 84.66 1.02
C PRO A 65 -39.07 83.74 0.87
N THR A 66 -38.89 82.60 0.22
CA THR A 66 -39.89 81.51 0.17
C THR A 66 -39.49 80.33 1.06
N ASN A 67 -40.46 79.49 1.43
CA ASN A 67 -40.19 78.31 2.25
C ASN A 67 -39.19 77.36 1.57
N GLY A 68 -38.19 76.87 2.31
CA GLY A 68 -37.14 75.99 1.80
C GLY A 68 -35.91 76.69 1.21
N GLN A 69 -35.86 78.03 1.21
CA GLN A 69 -34.66 78.79 0.85
C GLN A 69 -33.72 79.00 2.04
N ALA A 70 -32.43 79.11 1.77
CA ALA A 70 -31.40 79.52 2.72
C ALA A 70 -30.74 80.82 2.26
N LEU A 71 -30.06 81.51 3.18
CA LEU A 71 -29.12 82.55 2.78
C LEU A 71 -27.90 81.88 2.15
N VAL A 72 -27.70 82.14 0.87
CA VAL A 72 -26.53 81.69 0.11
C VAL A 72 -25.70 82.90 -0.21
N PHE A 73 -24.39 82.82 0.07
CA PHE A 73 -23.48 83.90 -0.29
C PHE A 73 -23.26 83.89 -1.79
N ASP A 74 -23.71 84.95 -2.45
CA ASP A 74 -23.51 85.13 -3.88
C ASP A 74 -22.25 85.96 -4.12
N THR A 75 -21.23 85.32 -4.68
CA THR A 75 -19.95 85.96 -5.01
C THR A 75 -20.08 86.98 -6.14
N ALA A 76 -21.12 86.91 -6.98
CA ALA A 76 -21.34 87.87 -8.06
C ALA A 76 -21.86 89.21 -7.53
N THR A 77 -22.74 89.19 -6.52
CA THR A 77 -23.29 90.41 -5.90
C THR A 77 -22.62 90.79 -4.58
N ASN A 78 -21.72 89.94 -4.06
CA ASN A 78 -21.03 90.07 -2.78
C ASN A 78 -22.01 90.27 -1.60
N LYS A 79 -23.16 89.60 -1.67
CA LYS A 79 -24.27 89.68 -0.71
C LYS A 79 -24.82 88.29 -0.41
N TRP A 80 -25.42 88.14 0.76
CA TRP A 80 -26.27 87.00 1.08
C TRP A 80 -27.63 87.20 0.42
N ILE A 81 -28.00 86.27 -0.46
CA ILE A 81 -29.28 86.27 -1.17
C ILE A 81 -30.11 85.05 -0.75
N ASN A 82 -31.42 85.07 -0.99
CA ASN A 82 -32.25 83.88 -0.83
C ASN A 82 -31.95 82.89 -1.97
N GLY A 83 -31.23 81.81 -1.65
CA GLY A 83 -30.89 80.73 -2.58
C GLY A 83 -31.69 79.46 -2.30
N ALA A 84 -31.94 78.68 -3.35
CA ALA A 84 -32.53 77.34 -3.21
C ALA A 84 -31.53 76.40 -2.52
N VAL A 85 -32.01 75.61 -1.56
CA VAL A 85 -31.23 74.50 -0.98
C VAL A 85 -31.39 73.29 -1.90
N GLN A 86 -30.29 72.69 -2.34
CA GLN A 86 -30.37 71.44 -3.11
C GLN A 86 -30.85 70.32 -2.17
N THR A 87 -32.10 69.89 -2.36
CA THR A 87 -32.65 68.70 -1.71
C THR A 87 -32.33 67.48 -2.56
N ILE A 88 -31.58 66.52 -2.01
CA ILE A 88 -31.35 65.20 -2.62
C ILE A 88 -32.56 64.33 -2.28
N ASN A 89 -33.44 64.09 -3.25
CA ASN A 89 -34.62 63.24 -3.11
C ASN A 89 -34.33 61.78 -3.51
N SER A 90 -33.34 61.59 -4.38
CA SER A 90 -32.86 60.29 -4.83
C SER A 90 -31.33 60.30 -4.84
N ILE A 91 -30.70 59.14 -4.65
CA ILE A 91 -29.25 59.01 -4.79
C ILE A 91 -28.76 59.38 -6.20
N GLY A 92 -29.65 59.33 -7.20
CA GLY A 92 -29.37 59.82 -8.57
C GLY A 92 -29.27 61.34 -8.70
N ASP A 93 -29.65 62.11 -7.68
CA ASP A 93 -29.48 63.58 -7.69
C ASP A 93 -28.02 63.99 -7.39
N ILE A 94 -27.18 63.03 -6.99
CA ILE A 94 -25.74 63.22 -6.78
C ILE A 94 -25.04 63.17 -8.14
N ALA A 95 -24.22 64.18 -8.45
CA ALA A 95 -23.69 64.42 -9.80
C ALA A 95 -22.89 63.25 -10.40
N ASP A 96 -22.21 62.47 -9.55
CA ASP A 96 -21.37 61.33 -9.91
C ASP A 96 -22.10 59.98 -9.79
N VAL A 97 -23.41 59.97 -9.55
CA VAL A 97 -24.25 58.77 -9.53
C VAL A 97 -25.19 58.77 -10.74
N ASP A 98 -25.24 57.68 -11.47
CA ASP A 98 -26.21 57.48 -12.55
C ASP A 98 -26.98 56.17 -12.37
N ILE A 99 -28.19 56.31 -11.84
CA ILE A 99 -29.19 55.25 -11.72
C ILE A 99 -30.34 55.43 -12.71
N THR A 100 -30.17 56.32 -13.70
CA THR A 100 -31.23 56.76 -14.63
C THR A 100 -31.01 56.23 -16.04
N THR A 101 -29.76 56.22 -16.53
CA THR A 101 -29.40 55.61 -17.80
C THR A 101 -29.60 54.09 -17.76
N ALA A 102 -29.39 53.48 -16.59
CA ALA A 102 -29.79 52.11 -16.30
C ALA A 102 -30.36 52.06 -14.87
N ALA A 103 -31.61 51.61 -14.74
CA ALA A 103 -32.23 51.44 -13.43
C ALA A 103 -31.60 50.24 -12.69
N PRO A 104 -31.28 50.38 -11.38
CA PRO A 104 -30.76 49.27 -10.60
C PRO A 104 -31.76 48.12 -10.52
N THR A 105 -31.26 46.89 -10.64
CA THR A 105 -32.01 45.65 -10.42
C THR A 105 -31.56 44.96 -9.13
N VAL A 106 -32.31 43.95 -8.69
CA VAL A 106 -32.01 43.21 -7.44
C VAL A 106 -30.60 42.62 -7.51
N ASN A 107 -29.86 42.70 -6.39
CA ASN A 107 -28.47 42.24 -6.22
C ASN A 107 -27.40 43.02 -7.00
N GLN A 108 -27.71 44.23 -7.48
CA GLN A 108 -26.71 45.15 -8.02
C GLN A 108 -26.15 46.08 -6.94
N VAL A 109 -24.91 46.51 -7.15
CA VAL A 109 -24.22 47.52 -6.35
C VAL A 109 -23.85 48.71 -7.24
N LEU A 110 -23.62 49.88 -6.65
CA LEU A 110 -23.08 51.02 -7.38
C LEU A 110 -21.57 50.83 -7.59
N LYS A 111 -21.15 50.66 -8.85
CA LYS A 111 -19.73 50.51 -9.23
C LYS A 111 -19.24 51.73 -9.98
N TRP A 112 -18.08 52.23 -9.60
CA TRP A 112 -17.41 53.29 -10.34
C TRP A 112 -16.98 52.77 -11.71
N ASN A 113 -17.51 53.35 -12.78
CA ASN A 113 -17.18 52.95 -14.16
C ASN A 113 -16.02 53.74 -14.78
N GLY A 114 -15.33 54.57 -13.97
CA GLY A 114 -14.32 55.52 -14.46
C GLY A 114 -14.83 56.96 -14.60
N THR A 115 -16.14 57.20 -14.57
CA THR A 115 -16.74 58.55 -14.71
C THR A 115 -17.93 58.79 -13.78
N LYS A 116 -18.75 57.77 -13.51
CA LYS A 116 -19.88 57.78 -12.58
C LYS A 116 -20.02 56.44 -11.86
N PHE A 117 -20.69 56.43 -10.72
CA PHE A 117 -21.23 55.25 -10.08
C PHE A 117 -22.50 54.78 -10.81
N ILE A 118 -22.47 53.57 -11.37
CA ILE A 118 -23.60 52.95 -12.07
C ILE A 118 -24.01 51.64 -11.41
N PRO A 119 -25.29 51.22 -11.48
CA PRO A 119 -25.69 49.88 -11.07
C PRO A 119 -24.99 48.79 -11.89
N ALA A 120 -24.31 47.87 -11.21
CA ALA A 120 -23.69 46.70 -11.84
C ALA A 120 -23.73 45.49 -10.90
N ASN A 121 -23.70 44.30 -11.47
CA ASN A 121 -23.64 43.07 -10.68
C ASN A 121 -22.36 43.03 -9.84
N ASP A 122 -22.45 42.47 -8.64
CA ASP A 122 -21.27 42.27 -7.82
C ASP A 122 -20.43 41.06 -8.29
N ILE A 123 -19.68 41.25 -9.38
CA ILE A 123 -18.86 40.20 -10.02
C ILE A 123 -17.72 39.69 -9.11
N ASP A 124 -17.37 40.37 -8.02
CA ASP A 124 -16.25 39.97 -7.15
C ASP A 124 -16.58 38.78 -6.22
N THR A 125 -17.86 38.36 -6.14
CA THR A 125 -18.29 37.29 -5.21
C THR A 125 -18.87 36.06 -5.90
N GLN A 126 -19.02 36.08 -7.22
CA GLN A 126 -19.46 34.93 -7.99
C GLN A 126 -18.31 34.43 -8.85
N ILE A 127 -17.39 33.69 -8.22
CA ILE A 127 -16.63 32.67 -8.95
C ILE A 127 -17.70 31.81 -9.63
N ALA A 128 -17.86 31.96 -10.95
CA ALA A 128 -18.76 31.13 -11.71
C ALA A 128 -18.17 29.72 -11.73
N LEU A 129 -18.41 28.93 -10.67
CA LEU A 129 -17.84 27.58 -10.47
C LEU A 129 -18.14 26.62 -11.63
N ALA A 130 -19.15 26.93 -12.45
CA ALA A 130 -19.49 26.16 -13.64
C ALA A 130 -18.48 26.32 -14.79
N SER A 131 -17.69 27.40 -14.81
CA SER A 131 -16.67 27.68 -15.84
C SER A 131 -15.31 28.10 -15.27
N ALA A 132 -15.20 28.27 -13.95
CA ALA A 132 -13.95 28.59 -13.28
C ALA A 132 -13.06 27.35 -13.22
N SER A 133 -11.81 27.51 -13.62
CA SER A 133 -10.79 26.48 -13.41
C SER A 133 -10.32 26.57 -11.97
N ILE A 134 -10.00 25.44 -11.34
CA ILE A 134 -9.31 25.46 -10.05
C ILE A 134 -7.90 26.06 -10.17
N ASP A 135 -7.38 26.20 -11.40
CA ASP A 135 -6.10 26.88 -11.71
C ASP A 135 -6.07 28.36 -11.37
N ASP A 136 -7.24 28.97 -11.18
CA ASP A 136 -7.30 30.36 -10.73
C ASP A 136 -6.86 30.49 -9.26
N LEU A 137 -6.77 29.38 -8.52
CA LEU A 137 -6.08 29.33 -7.23
C LEU A 137 -4.56 29.39 -7.50
N GLY A 138 -3.87 30.42 -7.00
CA GLY A 138 -2.47 30.69 -7.34
C GLY A 138 -1.48 29.57 -6.96
N ASP A 139 -1.88 28.63 -6.13
CA ASP A 139 -1.13 27.44 -5.73
C ASP A 139 -1.63 26.15 -6.40
N VAL A 140 -2.45 26.22 -7.44
CA VAL A 140 -2.97 25.06 -8.18
C VAL A 140 -2.60 25.15 -9.66
N SER A 141 -2.20 24.03 -10.24
CA SER A 141 -1.91 23.93 -11.67
C SER A 141 -2.46 22.61 -12.22
N THR A 142 -3.47 22.70 -13.10
CA THR A 142 -4.25 21.62 -13.70
C THR A 142 -4.47 21.85 -15.21
N SER A 143 -3.70 22.74 -15.83
CA SER A 143 -3.75 23.06 -17.27
C SER A 143 -2.38 22.94 -17.93
N GLY A 144 -2.36 23.04 -19.26
CA GLY A 144 -1.12 22.92 -20.05
C GLY A 144 -0.44 21.57 -19.84
N SER A 145 0.82 21.58 -19.38
CA SER A 145 1.57 20.36 -19.06
C SER A 145 1.06 19.62 -17.83
N ASP A 146 0.28 20.29 -16.99
CA ASP A 146 -0.24 19.75 -15.73
C ASP A 146 -1.71 19.32 -15.88
N ALA A 147 -2.22 19.14 -17.10
CA ALA A 147 -3.58 18.69 -17.34
C ALA A 147 -3.86 17.30 -16.74
N PRO A 148 -4.92 17.12 -15.91
CA PRO A 148 -5.18 15.86 -15.22
C PRO A 148 -5.62 14.77 -16.20
N SER A 149 -5.12 13.56 -15.97
CA SER A 149 -5.56 12.31 -16.58
C SER A 149 -6.49 11.54 -15.63
N ASN A 150 -7.30 10.63 -16.18
CA ASN A 150 -8.20 9.79 -15.37
C ASN A 150 -7.42 9.02 -14.28
N GLY A 151 -7.91 9.09 -13.04
CA GLY A 151 -7.32 8.42 -11.87
C GLY A 151 -6.21 9.20 -11.16
N GLN A 152 -5.85 10.41 -11.62
CA GLN A 152 -4.93 11.27 -10.90
C GLN A 152 -5.62 12.02 -9.76
N VAL A 153 -4.82 12.38 -8.75
CA VAL A 153 -5.23 13.21 -7.61
C VAL A 153 -4.34 14.45 -7.53
N LEU A 154 -4.85 15.55 -6.98
CA LEU A 154 -4.03 16.73 -6.70
C LEU A 154 -3.11 16.43 -5.52
N THR A 155 -1.81 16.56 -5.75
CA THR A 155 -0.77 16.39 -4.72
C THR A 155 0.06 17.64 -4.63
N TRP A 156 0.47 18.00 -3.40
CA TRP A 156 1.38 19.11 -3.19
C TRP A 156 2.77 18.77 -3.75
N ASN A 157 3.21 19.51 -4.77
CA ASN A 157 4.56 19.42 -5.29
C ASN A 157 5.44 20.49 -4.62
N ALA A 158 6.28 20.07 -3.67
CA ALA A 158 7.15 20.98 -2.91
C ALA A 158 8.17 21.73 -3.78
N SER A 159 8.62 21.15 -4.90
CA SER A 159 9.58 21.80 -5.81
C SER A 159 8.93 22.89 -6.67
N ALA A 160 7.66 22.74 -7.02
CA ALA A 160 6.89 23.72 -7.79
C ALA A 160 6.07 24.68 -6.90
N ALA A 161 5.96 24.40 -5.59
CA ALA A 161 5.10 25.11 -4.64
C ALA A 161 3.63 25.22 -5.09
N GLN A 162 3.12 24.15 -5.72
CA GLN A 162 1.76 24.08 -6.25
C GLN A 162 1.17 22.67 -6.07
N PHE A 163 -0.14 22.58 -5.94
CA PHE A 163 -0.92 21.37 -6.15
C PHE A 163 -0.99 21.04 -7.63
N LYS A 164 -0.53 19.84 -8.01
CA LYS A 164 -0.55 19.35 -9.39
C LYS A 164 -1.14 17.94 -9.45
N PRO A 165 -1.81 17.56 -10.55
CA PRO A 165 -2.22 16.19 -10.78
C PRO A 165 -1.02 15.25 -10.75
N SER A 166 -1.13 14.19 -9.95
CA SER A 166 -0.16 13.12 -9.89
C SER A 166 -0.87 11.79 -9.77
N ASN A 167 -0.17 10.72 -10.14
CA ASN A 167 -0.68 9.38 -9.86
C ASN A 167 -0.71 9.18 -8.34
N PRO A 168 -1.78 8.63 -7.78
CA PRO A 168 -1.87 8.39 -6.35
C PRO A 168 -0.73 7.47 -5.91
N VAL A 169 0.10 7.96 -4.98
CA VAL A 169 1.12 7.16 -4.29
C VAL A 169 0.59 6.86 -2.90
N PHE A 170 0.35 5.59 -2.60
CA PHE A 170 0.02 5.15 -1.24
C PHE A 170 1.29 5.11 -0.39
N ASN A 171 1.64 6.25 0.21
CA ASN A 171 2.73 6.34 1.18
C ASN A 171 2.15 6.26 2.60
N GLN A 172 1.77 5.05 3.04
CA GLN A 172 1.32 4.85 4.41
C GLN A 172 2.53 4.73 5.33
N THR A 173 2.58 5.57 6.36
CA THR A 173 3.49 5.39 7.49
C THR A 173 2.82 4.51 8.53
N GLY A 174 3.37 3.31 8.78
CA GLY A 174 2.87 2.36 9.77
C GLY A 174 2.21 1.11 9.17
N SER A 175 1.40 0.41 9.97
CA SER A 175 0.70 -0.81 9.55
C SER A 175 -0.47 -0.49 8.63
N PHE A 176 -0.63 -1.28 7.57
CA PHE A 176 -1.89 -1.35 6.85
C PHE A 176 -2.88 -2.22 7.64
N ASP A 177 -3.64 -1.59 8.53
CA ASP A 177 -4.71 -2.26 9.29
C ASP A 177 -6.01 -2.23 8.48
N GLY A 178 -6.14 -3.12 7.49
CA GLY A 178 -7.32 -3.22 6.64
C GLY A 178 -7.30 -4.41 5.69
N THR A 179 -8.39 -4.61 4.94
CA THR A 179 -8.46 -5.61 3.87
C THR A 179 -8.11 -4.94 2.53
N PHE A 180 -7.15 -5.51 1.80
CA PHE A 180 -6.93 -5.12 0.41
C PHE A 180 -7.89 -5.90 -0.49
N GLU A 181 -8.92 -5.23 -1.01
CA GLU A 181 -9.86 -5.81 -1.98
C GLU A 181 -9.43 -5.43 -3.42
N GLY A 182 -8.80 -6.37 -4.13
CA GLY A 182 -8.38 -6.15 -5.53
C GLY A 182 -7.21 -7.03 -5.98
N THR A 183 -6.65 -6.73 -7.15
CA THR A 183 -5.42 -7.38 -7.66
C THR A 183 -4.23 -6.44 -7.50
N MET A 184 -3.13 -6.93 -6.92
CA MET A 184 -1.85 -6.21 -6.96
C MET A 184 -1.09 -6.56 -8.25
N LYS A 185 -0.55 -5.54 -8.93
CA LYS A 185 0.41 -5.71 -10.02
C LYS A 185 1.74 -5.12 -9.57
N GLY A 186 2.80 -5.93 -9.61
CA GLY A 186 4.15 -5.49 -9.26
C GLY A 186 4.81 -6.35 -8.19
N THR A 187 5.89 -5.82 -7.63
CA THR A 187 6.75 -6.51 -6.66
C THR A 187 6.37 -6.08 -5.24
N LEU A 188 6.24 -7.04 -4.33
CA LEU A 188 6.15 -6.80 -2.89
C LEU A 188 7.54 -6.94 -2.27
N VAL A 189 7.95 -5.92 -1.52
CA VAL A 189 9.27 -5.85 -0.87
C VAL A 189 9.06 -5.74 0.64
N GLY A 190 9.82 -6.51 1.43
CA GLY A 190 9.88 -6.41 2.88
C GLY A 190 10.53 -5.10 3.34
N ASP A 191 10.42 -4.83 4.64
CA ASP A 191 11.02 -3.66 5.29
C ASP A 191 12.57 -3.70 5.25
N ASP A 192 13.14 -4.91 5.26
CA ASP A 192 14.56 -5.19 5.05
C ASP A 192 15.01 -5.12 3.57
N SER A 193 14.13 -4.67 2.67
CA SER A 193 14.34 -4.61 1.22
C SER A 193 14.39 -5.97 0.50
N THR A 194 14.07 -7.08 1.17
CA THR A 194 13.94 -8.39 0.50
C THR A 194 12.71 -8.39 -0.41
N ILE A 195 12.82 -8.98 -1.59
CA ILE A 195 11.64 -9.20 -2.44
C ILE A 195 10.89 -10.40 -1.87
N LEU A 196 9.61 -10.24 -1.53
CA LEU A 196 8.72 -11.32 -1.05
C LEU A 196 7.90 -11.91 -2.21
N VAL A 197 7.38 -11.03 -3.08
CA VAL A 197 6.69 -11.42 -4.31
C VAL A 197 7.32 -10.63 -5.45
N ASP A 198 7.89 -11.32 -6.41
CA ASP A 198 8.50 -10.71 -7.59
C ASP A 198 7.51 -10.71 -8.75
N GLY A 199 6.90 -9.56 -9.00
CA GLY A 199 5.95 -9.39 -10.10
C GLY A 199 6.59 -9.38 -11.49
N ILE A 200 7.92 -9.28 -11.59
CA ILE A 200 8.64 -9.35 -12.87
C ILE A 200 8.88 -10.81 -13.24
N THR A 201 9.39 -11.61 -12.29
CA THR A 201 9.68 -13.03 -12.54
C THR A 201 8.51 -13.96 -12.24
N ASN A 202 7.41 -13.44 -11.70
CA ASN A 202 6.25 -14.20 -11.22
C ASN A 202 6.64 -15.26 -10.17
N THR A 203 7.55 -14.91 -9.25
CA THR A 203 8.01 -15.81 -8.19
C THR A 203 7.63 -15.28 -6.81
N ILE A 204 7.46 -16.19 -5.86
CA ILE A 204 7.42 -15.87 -4.44
C ILE A 204 8.79 -16.25 -3.88
N LYS A 205 9.44 -15.30 -3.21
CA LYS A 205 10.75 -15.48 -2.60
C LYS A 205 10.59 -15.54 -1.09
N LEU A 206 11.19 -16.57 -0.51
CA LEU A 206 11.09 -16.88 0.91
C LEU A 206 12.52 -16.95 1.46
N ASP A 207 13.13 -15.78 1.64
CA ASP A 207 14.50 -15.67 2.15
C ASP A 207 14.46 -15.63 3.68
N ASN A 208 14.98 -16.67 4.35
CA ASN A 208 14.88 -16.90 5.79
C ASN A 208 13.45 -16.89 6.39
N GLY A 209 12.42 -16.88 5.54
CA GLY A 209 11.02 -16.85 5.94
C GLY A 209 10.45 -18.25 6.26
N GLN A 210 9.37 -18.26 7.02
CA GLN A 210 8.55 -19.47 7.24
C GLN A 210 7.34 -19.46 6.30
N VAL A 211 6.90 -20.65 5.87
CA VAL A 211 5.62 -20.81 5.17
C VAL A 211 4.63 -21.49 6.10
N PHE A 212 3.48 -20.84 6.32
CA PHE A 212 2.39 -21.38 7.12
C PHE A 212 1.21 -21.75 6.20
N PHE A 213 0.69 -22.97 6.34
CA PHE A 213 -0.49 -23.43 5.60
C PHE A 213 -1.65 -23.68 6.58
N ASP A 214 -2.66 -22.81 6.56
CA ASP A 214 -3.94 -23.04 7.23
C ASP A 214 -4.87 -23.76 6.23
N GLY A 215 -4.99 -25.09 6.33
CA GLY A 215 -5.77 -25.89 5.36
C GLY A 215 -4.96 -26.73 4.36
N VAL A 216 -4.02 -27.53 4.88
CA VAL A 216 -3.61 -28.91 4.50
C VAL A 216 -3.27 -29.26 3.03
N GLN A 217 -2.93 -28.33 2.14
CA GLN A 217 -2.38 -28.74 0.82
C GLN A 217 -1.52 -27.70 0.10
N ILE A 218 -0.46 -28.19 -0.53
CA ILE A 218 0.25 -27.49 -1.60
C ILE A 218 -0.33 -27.98 -2.92
N LYS A 219 -1.04 -27.11 -3.65
CA LYS A 219 -1.55 -27.41 -5.00
C LYS A 219 -0.53 -26.99 -6.04
N LEU A 220 -0.15 -27.90 -6.93
CA LEU A 220 0.67 -27.58 -8.10
C LEU A 220 -0.24 -27.17 -9.26
N LEU A 221 0.22 -26.22 -10.08
CA LEU A 221 -0.48 -25.80 -11.29
C LEU A 221 -0.58 -26.98 -12.27
N ALA A 222 -1.69 -27.08 -13.01
CA ALA A 222 -1.87 -28.10 -14.04
C ALA A 222 -0.70 -28.08 -15.04
N GLY A 223 -0.10 -29.25 -15.28
CA GLY A 223 1.10 -29.41 -16.12
C GLY A 223 2.43 -29.41 -15.35
N ASN A 224 2.45 -28.93 -14.10
CA ASN A 224 3.59 -29.09 -13.20
C ASN A 224 3.45 -30.39 -12.41
N ASN A 225 4.31 -31.35 -12.71
CA ASN A 225 4.26 -32.68 -12.09
C ASN A 225 5.29 -32.88 -10.96
N ASN A 226 6.06 -31.85 -10.60
CA ASN A 226 7.17 -31.95 -9.66
C ASN A 226 7.12 -30.82 -8.62
N LEU A 227 7.35 -31.19 -7.36
CA LEU A 227 7.81 -30.29 -6.31
C LEU A 227 9.32 -30.54 -6.12
N LYS A 228 10.15 -29.51 -6.26
CA LYS A 228 11.61 -29.61 -6.16
C LYS A 228 12.11 -28.87 -4.93
N PHE A 229 13.15 -29.42 -4.30
CA PHE A 229 13.88 -28.78 -3.21
C PHE A 229 15.35 -28.66 -3.63
N GLY A 230 15.86 -27.42 -3.67
CA GLY A 230 17.23 -27.10 -4.10
C GLY A 230 17.41 -27.03 -5.62
N GLU A 231 18.60 -26.61 -6.03
CA GLU A 231 19.00 -26.42 -7.43
C GLU A 231 20.20 -27.30 -7.80
N VAL A 232 20.37 -27.60 -9.09
CA VAL A 232 21.45 -28.47 -9.58
C VAL A 232 22.85 -27.87 -9.40
N THR A 233 22.93 -26.59 -9.07
CA THR A 233 24.15 -25.83 -8.84
C THR A 233 24.48 -25.65 -7.35
N ASP A 234 23.65 -26.14 -6.44
CA ASP A 234 23.86 -25.97 -5.00
C ASP A 234 25.13 -26.71 -4.56
N ASN A 235 26.01 -26.01 -3.84
CA ASN A 235 27.20 -26.60 -3.25
C ASN A 235 26.87 -27.48 -2.02
N VAL A 236 25.73 -27.22 -1.37
CA VAL A 236 25.18 -28.00 -0.27
C VAL A 236 23.71 -28.23 -0.55
N GLY A 237 23.31 -29.48 -0.74
CA GLY A 237 21.91 -29.83 -1.00
C GLY A 237 21.02 -29.64 0.23
N PRO A 238 19.72 -29.37 0.04
CA PRO A 238 18.77 -29.28 1.14
C PRO A 238 18.48 -30.64 1.77
N THR A 239 17.96 -30.63 3.00
CA THR A 239 17.40 -31.81 3.66
C THR A 239 15.88 -31.68 3.78
N PHE A 240 15.17 -32.79 3.62
CA PHE A 240 13.74 -32.85 3.93
C PHE A 240 13.57 -33.49 5.31
N GLN A 241 13.15 -32.68 6.28
CA GLN A 241 12.97 -33.10 7.66
C GLN A 241 11.50 -33.10 8.02
N LEU A 242 11.05 -34.19 8.66
CA LEU A 242 9.69 -34.34 9.15
C LEU A 242 9.72 -34.64 10.65
N TYR A 243 9.14 -33.75 11.44
CA TYR A 243 8.96 -33.95 12.87
C TYR A 243 7.55 -34.47 13.12
N ASN A 244 7.45 -35.59 13.82
CA ASN A 244 6.20 -36.21 14.17
C ASN A 244 6.20 -36.53 15.66
N THR A 245 5.32 -35.87 16.40
CA THR A 245 5.20 -35.97 17.86
C THR A 245 3.98 -36.77 18.30
N ASP A 246 3.00 -36.97 17.42
CA ASP A 246 1.72 -37.61 17.71
C ASP A 246 1.67 -39.10 17.34
N LYS A 247 2.77 -39.65 16.80
CA LYS A 247 2.92 -41.04 16.35
C LYS A 247 2.05 -41.39 15.14
N SER A 248 1.54 -40.40 14.42
CA SER A 248 0.84 -40.59 13.15
C SER A 248 1.79 -41.11 12.05
N GLN A 249 1.30 -41.32 10.84
CA GLN A 249 2.18 -41.63 9.70
C GLN A 249 2.76 -40.32 9.15
N PRO A 250 4.08 -40.09 9.22
CA PRO A 250 4.67 -38.83 8.74
C PRO A 250 4.70 -38.72 7.21
N ILE A 251 4.62 -39.85 6.50
CA ILE A 251 4.59 -39.92 5.03
C ILE A 251 3.53 -40.94 4.62
N GLU A 252 2.61 -40.52 3.77
CA GLU A 252 1.62 -41.37 3.10
C GLU A 252 1.69 -41.13 1.58
N ILE A 253 1.65 -42.20 0.78
CA ILE A 253 1.67 -42.11 -0.68
C ILE A 253 0.45 -42.86 -1.22
N VAL A 254 -0.50 -42.12 -1.78
CA VAL A 254 -1.75 -42.66 -2.31
C VAL A 254 -1.75 -42.57 -3.83
N ALA A 255 -2.05 -43.68 -4.49
CA ALA A 255 -2.33 -43.72 -5.92
C ALA A 255 -3.84 -43.94 -6.13
N VAL A 256 -4.40 -43.28 -7.14
CA VAL A 256 -5.77 -43.54 -7.59
C VAL A 256 -5.70 -44.67 -8.62
N GLY A 257 -6.40 -45.77 -8.36
CA GLY A 257 -6.37 -46.94 -9.25
C GLY A 257 -7.08 -46.69 -10.58
N GLY A 258 -6.38 -46.91 -11.69
CA GLY A 258 -6.91 -47.19 -13.02
C GLY A 258 -6.79 -48.67 -13.37
N THR A 259 -7.21 -49.05 -14.59
CA THR A 259 -7.38 -50.45 -15.03
C THR A 259 -6.08 -51.23 -15.31
N GLY A 260 -4.93 -50.87 -14.73
CA GLY A 260 -3.71 -51.66 -14.81
C GLY A 260 -2.52 -51.10 -14.04
N ASN A 261 -1.73 -51.97 -13.37
CA ASN A 261 -0.40 -51.74 -12.77
C ASN A 261 -0.12 -50.39 -12.06
N ASP A 262 -1.15 -49.69 -11.57
CA ASP A 262 -0.98 -48.46 -10.81
C ASP A 262 -0.58 -48.78 -9.36
N PHE A 263 0.60 -48.35 -8.94
CA PHE A 263 1.05 -48.49 -7.55
C PHE A 263 1.79 -47.23 -7.09
N SER A 264 1.62 -46.90 -5.81
CA SER A 264 2.42 -45.87 -5.12
C SER A 264 3.89 -46.28 -5.09
N LYS A 265 4.80 -45.38 -5.47
CA LYS A 265 6.25 -45.67 -5.48
C LYS A 265 7.04 -44.67 -4.65
N PHE A 266 8.09 -45.17 -4.03
CA PHE A 266 9.20 -44.37 -3.50
C PHE A 266 10.44 -44.66 -4.35
N GLN A 267 10.90 -43.68 -5.13
CA GLN A 267 11.95 -43.87 -6.13
C GLN A 267 13.20 -43.09 -5.79
N PHE A 268 14.36 -43.73 -5.92
CA PHE A 268 15.67 -43.10 -5.84
C PHE A 268 16.31 -43.06 -7.23
N ASN A 269 16.75 -41.88 -7.66
CA ASN A 269 17.53 -41.70 -8.89
C ASN A 269 18.84 -41.01 -8.54
N VAL A 270 19.94 -41.55 -9.03
CA VAL A 270 21.29 -41.15 -8.60
C VAL A 270 22.11 -40.86 -9.85
N LYS A 271 22.90 -39.79 -9.78
CA LYS A 271 23.90 -39.43 -10.77
C LYS A 271 25.25 -39.45 -10.07
N ASP A 272 26.24 -40.11 -10.66
CA ASP A 272 27.59 -40.06 -10.14
C ASP A 272 28.25 -38.71 -10.45
N ASN A 273 29.17 -38.27 -9.58
CA ASN A 273 29.93 -37.02 -9.62
C ASN A 273 29.12 -35.71 -9.50
N SER A 274 28.11 -35.47 -10.35
CA SER A 274 27.34 -34.22 -10.34
C SER A 274 25.96 -34.35 -10.99
N LEU A 275 25.01 -33.53 -10.54
CA LEU A 275 23.68 -33.42 -11.14
C LEU A 275 23.70 -32.81 -12.56
N GLN A 276 24.67 -31.94 -12.86
CA GLN A 276 24.78 -31.23 -14.13
C GLN A 276 25.64 -31.98 -15.15
N THR A 277 26.77 -32.53 -14.72
CA THR A 277 27.70 -33.29 -15.56
C THR A 277 27.95 -34.69 -14.95
N PRO A 278 26.98 -35.61 -15.05
CA PRO A 278 27.11 -36.95 -14.49
C PRO A 278 28.20 -37.76 -15.21
N VAL A 279 28.84 -38.66 -14.48
CA VAL A 279 29.79 -39.64 -15.02
C VAL A 279 29.24 -41.06 -14.92
N THR A 280 29.91 -42.01 -15.58
CA THR A 280 29.58 -43.43 -15.52
C THR A 280 29.94 -43.99 -14.16
N PHE A 281 29.00 -44.69 -13.52
CA PHE A 281 29.26 -45.42 -12.27
C PHE A 281 30.35 -46.49 -12.43
N THR A 282 31.01 -46.80 -11.33
CA THR A 282 31.98 -47.88 -11.17
C THR A 282 31.42 -48.99 -10.26
N ALA A 283 31.96 -50.21 -10.39
CA ALA A 283 31.59 -51.32 -9.52
C ALA A 283 31.86 -50.98 -8.04
N GLY A 284 30.89 -51.23 -7.18
CA GLY A 284 30.94 -50.90 -5.76
C GLY A 284 30.34 -49.55 -5.38
N ASP A 285 30.06 -48.67 -6.35
CA ASP A 285 29.45 -47.37 -6.06
C ASP A 285 28.09 -47.53 -5.39
N SER A 286 27.87 -46.77 -4.32
CA SER A 286 26.58 -46.74 -3.63
C SER A 286 25.58 -45.92 -4.43
N LEU A 287 24.36 -46.42 -4.56
CA LEU A 287 23.29 -45.71 -5.26
C LEU A 287 22.39 -44.99 -4.23
N ALA A 288 21.58 -45.74 -3.51
CA ALA A 288 20.64 -45.19 -2.54
C ALA A 288 20.34 -46.21 -1.43
N GLY A 289 19.78 -45.73 -0.33
CA GLY A 289 19.38 -46.59 0.77
C GLY A 289 18.48 -45.92 1.79
N ILE A 290 17.98 -46.75 2.69
CA ILE A 290 17.24 -46.38 3.89
C ILE A 290 18.13 -46.76 5.07
N ALA A 291 18.35 -45.82 5.98
CA ALA A 291 19.17 -46.01 7.15
C ALA A 291 18.33 -45.80 8.42
N TRP A 292 18.57 -46.66 9.41
CA TRP A 292 17.97 -46.56 10.73
C TRP A 292 19.05 -46.28 11.75
N SER A 293 18.81 -45.27 12.59
CA SER A 293 19.71 -44.86 13.66
C SER A 293 18.93 -44.64 14.94
N GLY A 294 19.56 -44.89 16.09
CA GLY A 294 19.01 -44.61 17.41
C GLY A 294 19.73 -43.45 18.08
N TRP A 295 19.01 -42.66 18.87
CA TRP A 295 19.65 -41.62 19.69
C TRP A 295 20.44 -42.25 20.83
N ASP A 296 21.76 -42.07 20.85
CA ASP A 296 22.62 -42.47 21.96
C ASP A 296 22.79 -41.29 22.91
N THR A 297 22.16 -41.40 24.09
CA THR A 297 22.22 -40.38 25.14
C THR A 297 23.61 -40.18 25.71
N ASN A 298 24.51 -41.16 25.63
CA ASN A 298 25.86 -41.06 26.20
C ASN A 298 26.76 -40.14 25.36
N ASN A 299 26.53 -40.09 24.05
CA ASN A 299 27.32 -39.28 23.12
C ASN A 299 26.53 -38.15 22.46
N SER A 300 25.23 -38.01 22.77
CA SER A 300 24.30 -37.03 22.20
C SER A 300 24.30 -37.00 20.67
N LYS A 301 24.30 -38.19 20.08
CA LYS A 301 24.36 -38.38 18.62
C LYS A 301 23.48 -39.55 18.21
N TYR A 302 23.00 -39.50 16.97
CA TYR A 302 22.38 -40.67 16.34
C TYR A 302 23.46 -41.70 15.97
N VAL A 303 23.30 -42.93 16.42
CA VAL A 303 24.18 -44.06 16.12
C VAL A 303 23.50 -45.00 15.12
N PRO A 304 24.19 -45.40 14.02
CA PRO A 304 23.63 -46.34 13.04
C PRO A 304 23.31 -47.71 13.63
N SER A 305 22.11 -48.20 13.33
CA SER A 305 21.60 -49.52 13.75
C SER A 305 21.56 -50.51 12.59
N ALA A 306 20.90 -50.13 11.50
CA ALA A 306 20.74 -50.97 10.32
C ALA A 306 20.63 -50.13 9.06
N GLN A 307 20.87 -50.75 7.91
CA GLN A 307 20.74 -50.12 6.60
C GLN A 307 20.23 -51.13 5.58
N LEU A 308 19.39 -50.64 4.67
CA LEU A 308 19.02 -51.30 3.43
C LEU A 308 19.49 -50.40 2.31
N TYR A 309 20.39 -50.87 1.45
CA TYR A 309 20.90 -50.04 0.37
C TYR A 309 21.23 -50.86 -0.86
N THR A 310 21.40 -50.15 -1.97
CA THR A 310 21.80 -50.72 -3.24
C THR A 310 23.14 -50.16 -3.66
N LYS A 311 23.96 -51.00 -4.27
CA LYS A 311 25.25 -50.62 -4.86
C LYS A 311 25.37 -51.20 -6.27
N VAL A 312 26.28 -50.67 -7.07
CA VAL A 312 26.66 -51.29 -8.33
C VAL A 312 27.39 -52.60 -8.04
N SER A 313 26.99 -53.67 -8.71
CA SER A 313 27.47 -55.03 -8.44
C SER A 313 28.96 -55.18 -8.72
N ASN A 314 29.69 -55.77 -7.76
CA ASN A 314 31.11 -56.10 -7.90
C ASN A 314 31.33 -57.40 -8.68
N SER A 315 30.31 -58.25 -8.78
CA SER A 315 30.43 -59.65 -9.22
C SER A 315 29.99 -59.88 -10.66
N ALA A 316 29.26 -58.95 -11.27
CA ALA A 316 28.51 -59.22 -12.51
C ALA A 316 29.03 -58.52 -13.77
N GLY A 317 30.34 -58.23 -13.88
CA GLY A 317 30.92 -57.56 -15.06
C GLY A 317 30.52 -56.07 -15.14
N SER A 318 31.39 -55.26 -15.73
CA SER A 318 31.39 -53.79 -15.64
C SER A 318 30.08 -53.11 -16.02
N VAL A 319 29.87 -51.91 -15.47
CA VAL A 319 28.93 -50.92 -16.00
C VAL A 319 29.15 -50.77 -17.51
N ALA A 320 28.06 -50.82 -18.28
CA ALA A 320 28.07 -50.74 -19.74
C ALA A 320 26.94 -49.82 -20.22
N ALA A 321 26.93 -49.52 -21.52
CA ALA A 321 25.83 -48.77 -22.12
C ALA A 321 24.48 -49.42 -21.75
N ASP A 322 23.54 -48.59 -21.28
CA ASP A 322 22.20 -48.99 -20.84
C ASP A 322 22.13 -50.06 -19.75
N THR A 323 23.25 -50.35 -19.07
CA THR A 323 23.33 -51.44 -18.09
C THR A 323 24.09 -51.01 -16.84
N VAL A 324 23.35 -50.87 -15.73
CA VAL A 324 23.90 -50.76 -14.38
C VAL A 324 23.36 -51.92 -13.56
N LYS A 325 24.20 -52.93 -13.33
CA LYS A 325 23.82 -54.11 -12.54
C LYS A 325 23.90 -53.79 -11.06
N GLY A 326 22.82 -54.00 -10.32
CA GLY A 326 22.73 -53.69 -8.90
C GLY A 326 22.93 -54.89 -7.97
N THR A 327 23.32 -54.62 -6.74
CA THR A 327 23.26 -55.54 -5.61
C THR A 327 22.38 -54.90 -4.52
N LEU A 328 21.45 -55.68 -3.97
CA LEU A 328 20.65 -55.29 -2.81
C LEU A 328 21.35 -55.78 -1.54
N VAL A 329 21.56 -54.90 -0.57
CA VAL A 329 22.29 -55.19 0.67
C VAL A 329 21.43 -54.86 1.88
N PHE A 330 21.33 -55.82 2.80
CA PHE A 330 20.85 -55.63 4.15
C PHE A 330 22.05 -55.65 5.08
N ALA A 331 22.26 -54.59 5.85
CA ALA A 331 23.35 -54.49 6.81
C ALA A 331 22.81 -54.19 8.22
N THR A 332 23.31 -54.91 9.22
CA THR A 332 22.99 -54.67 10.63
C THR A 332 24.26 -54.49 11.43
N ASN A 333 24.22 -53.61 12.43
CA ASN A 333 25.34 -53.39 13.34
C ASN A 333 25.22 -54.28 14.60
N ASP A 334 26.15 -55.20 14.74
CA ASP A 334 26.33 -56.11 15.89
C ASP A 334 27.49 -55.65 16.80
N GLY A 335 28.02 -54.45 16.56
CA GLY A 335 29.15 -53.87 17.30
C GLY A 335 28.72 -53.05 18.51
N THR A 336 29.69 -52.71 19.36
CA THR A 336 29.48 -51.82 20.52
C THR A 336 30.11 -50.45 20.30
N ALA A 337 29.29 -49.40 20.37
CA ALA A 337 29.54 -47.96 20.55
C ALA A 337 30.55 -47.19 19.66
N SER A 338 31.63 -47.78 19.14
CA SER A 338 32.67 -47.03 18.40
C SER A 338 33.25 -47.74 17.17
N ALA A 339 33.14 -49.07 17.10
CA ALA A 339 33.55 -49.86 15.94
C ALA A 339 32.34 -50.67 15.45
N PRO A 340 31.72 -50.31 14.32
CA PRO A 340 30.59 -51.08 13.80
C PRO A 340 31.06 -52.49 13.42
N SER A 341 30.34 -53.50 13.89
CA SER A 341 30.51 -54.90 13.44
C SER A 341 29.35 -55.21 12.51
N LEU A 342 29.56 -55.01 11.21
CA LEU A 342 28.48 -55.14 10.25
C LEU A 342 28.27 -56.61 9.87
N LYS A 343 27.01 -57.03 9.89
CA LYS A 343 26.54 -58.30 9.35
C LYS A 343 25.74 -58.00 8.10
N PHE A 344 25.96 -58.80 7.05
CA PHE A 344 25.41 -58.54 5.73
C PHE A 344 24.55 -59.69 5.24
N MET A 345 23.50 -59.35 4.51
CA MET A 345 22.92 -60.23 3.51
C MET A 345 22.96 -59.50 2.17
N GLU A 346 23.51 -60.11 1.14
CA GLU A 346 23.58 -59.49 -0.20
C GLU A 346 22.88 -60.35 -1.22
N PHE A 347 22.04 -59.74 -2.05
CA PHE A 347 21.47 -60.35 -3.25
C PHE A 347 22.00 -59.63 -4.49
N THR A 348 22.77 -60.34 -5.29
CA THR A 348 23.50 -59.78 -6.44
C THR A 348 22.72 -59.97 -7.74
N SER A 349 22.99 -59.13 -8.73
CA SER A 349 22.35 -59.18 -10.05
C SER A 349 22.55 -60.49 -10.83
N ASP A 350 23.56 -61.30 -10.50
CA ASP A 350 23.77 -62.65 -11.04
C ASP A 350 22.98 -63.74 -10.28
N GLY A 351 22.12 -63.35 -9.34
CA GLY A 351 21.17 -64.21 -8.66
C GLY A 351 21.73 -64.93 -7.42
N LYS A 352 22.85 -64.47 -6.86
CA LYS A 352 23.45 -65.07 -5.66
C LYS A 352 22.99 -64.36 -4.40
N LEU A 353 22.75 -65.15 -3.35
CA LEU A 353 22.46 -64.69 -1.99
C LEU A 353 23.63 -65.06 -1.06
N SER A 354 24.29 -64.08 -0.47
CA SER A 354 25.23 -64.30 0.64
C SER A 354 24.62 -63.92 1.98
N ILE A 355 24.94 -64.69 3.02
CA ILE A 355 24.55 -64.43 4.40
C ILE A 355 25.82 -64.39 5.26
N ASN A 356 25.95 -63.32 6.05
CA ASN A 356 27.12 -63.02 6.88
C ASN A 356 28.44 -62.95 6.06
N SER A 357 28.33 -62.54 4.79
CA SER A 357 29.44 -62.38 3.85
C SER A 357 29.10 -61.30 2.81
N GLN A 358 30.12 -60.59 2.32
CA GLN A 358 30.02 -59.58 1.25
C GLN A 358 30.46 -60.13 -0.12
N THR A 359 30.82 -61.41 -0.18
CA THR A 359 31.21 -62.10 -1.40
C THR A 359 30.48 -63.44 -1.45
N ALA A 360 29.66 -63.64 -2.47
CA ALA A 360 28.95 -64.90 -2.69
C ALA A 360 29.79 -65.84 -3.58
N ASN A 361 30.27 -66.94 -3.00
CA ASN A 361 31.02 -67.98 -3.72
C ASN A 361 30.12 -69.06 -4.34
N ALA A 362 28.84 -69.07 -3.98
CA ALA A 362 27.81 -69.95 -4.51
C ALA A 362 26.49 -69.17 -4.67
N THR A 363 25.48 -69.80 -5.29
CA THR A 363 24.14 -69.19 -5.42
C THR A 363 23.49 -68.90 -4.06
N LEU A 364 23.73 -69.76 -3.08
CA LEU A 364 23.47 -69.50 -1.67
C LEU A 364 24.77 -69.74 -0.91
N ASP A 365 25.31 -68.69 -0.30
CA ASP A 365 26.55 -68.74 0.47
C ASP A 365 26.28 -68.31 1.92
N VAL A 366 26.36 -69.26 2.86
CA VAL A 366 26.15 -69.01 4.28
C VAL A 366 27.49 -69.10 5.00
N ASN A 367 28.02 -67.94 5.39
CA ASN A 367 29.22 -67.89 6.23
C ASN A 367 28.84 -68.10 7.71
N GLY A 368 28.59 -69.35 8.08
CA GLY A 368 28.14 -69.75 9.39
C GLY A 368 27.37 -71.06 9.35
N ASN A 369 26.52 -71.28 10.36
CA ASN A 369 25.70 -72.49 10.44
C ASN A 369 24.35 -72.27 9.75
N ALA A 370 23.90 -73.25 8.95
CA ALA A 370 22.53 -73.33 8.47
C ALA A 370 21.74 -74.32 9.35
N LYS A 371 20.65 -73.87 9.97
CA LYS A 371 19.71 -74.73 10.70
C LYS A 371 18.40 -74.80 9.94
N ILE A 372 18.05 -75.98 9.43
CA ILE A 372 16.81 -76.23 8.70
C ILE A 372 15.78 -76.82 9.65
N GLY A 373 14.61 -76.18 9.76
CA GLY A 373 13.64 -76.48 10.83
C GLY A 373 12.85 -77.76 10.63
N THR A 374 12.58 -78.17 9.40
CA THR A 374 11.73 -79.31 9.06
C THR A 374 12.47 -80.30 8.18
N GLU A 375 12.73 -79.92 6.92
CA GLU A 375 13.32 -80.79 5.92
C GLU A 375 14.33 -80.02 5.07
N LEU A 376 15.46 -80.66 4.79
CA LEU A 376 16.40 -80.23 3.77
C LEU A 376 16.18 -81.10 2.54
N LEU A 377 15.56 -80.53 1.50
CA LEU A 377 15.45 -81.20 0.21
C LEU A 377 16.75 -81.00 -0.57
N LEU A 378 17.49 -82.09 -0.75
CA LEU A 378 18.71 -82.12 -1.54
C LEU A 378 18.39 -82.27 -3.03
N GLY A 379 19.38 -81.95 -3.89
CA GLY A 379 19.27 -82.22 -5.32
C GLY A 379 18.94 -83.68 -5.58
N SER A 380 17.85 -83.94 -6.31
CA SER A 380 17.35 -85.27 -6.59
C SER A 380 17.51 -85.58 -8.08
N MET A 381 18.25 -86.65 -8.40
CA MET A 381 18.71 -86.91 -9.76
C MET A 381 18.92 -88.41 -10.01
N THR A 382 18.86 -88.84 -11.26
CA THR A 382 19.24 -90.20 -11.67
C THR A 382 20.76 -90.37 -11.67
N THR A 383 21.27 -91.61 -11.67
CA THR A 383 22.72 -91.88 -11.78
C THR A 383 23.34 -91.18 -12.99
N THR A 384 22.65 -91.17 -14.15
CA THR A 384 23.13 -90.48 -15.35
C THR A 384 23.20 -88.97 -15.19
N GLN A 385 22.18 -88.34 -14.58
CA GLN A 385 22.19 -86.89 -14.33
C GLN A 385 23.27 -86.49 -13.31
N ARG A 386 23.47 -87.34 -12.30
CA ARG A 386 24.49 -87.19 -11.26
C ARG A 386 25.89 -87.29 -11.81
N ASP A 387 26.15 -88.26 -12.68
CA ASP A 387 27.45 -88.45 -13.35
C ASP A 387 27.77 -87.33 -14.36
N ALA A 388 26.75 -86.59 -14.81
CA ALA A 388 26.92 -85.42 -15.66
C ALA A 388 27.25 -84.13 -14.87
N LEU A 389 27.22 -84.15 -13.54
CA LEU A 389 27.60 -83.00 -12.72
C LEU A 389 29.11 -82.77 -12.75
N THR A 390 29.50 -81.49 -12.76
CA THR A 390 30.83 -81.08 -12.30
C THR A 390 30.86 -81.12 -10.77
N ALA A 391 31.04 -82.32 -10.21
CA ALA A 391 30.96 -82.55 -8.76
C ALA A 391 32.14 -81.92 -7.99
N ALA A 392 31.86 -81.41 -6.80
CA ALA A 392 32.87 -80.90 -5.86
C ALA A 392 32.81 -81.67 -4.54
N ASN A 393 33.95 -81.81 -3.86
CA ASN A 393 34.01 -82.50 -2.57
C ASN A 393 33.05 -81.85 -1.56
N GLY A 394 32.27 -82.68 -0.86
CA GLY A 394 31.26 -82.24 0.10
C GLY A 394 29.85 -82.04 -0.48
N MET A 395 29.64 -82.23 -1.79
CA MET A 395 28.29 -82.26 -2.36
C MET A 395 27.50 -83.46 -1.84
N ILE A 396 26.20 -83.27 -1.57
CA ILE A 396 25.27 -84.32 -1.14
C ILE A 396 24.01 -84.26 -2.02
N ILE A 397 23.60 -85.41 -2.57
CA ILE A 397 22.41 -85.55 -3.41
C ILE A 397 21.59 -86.77 -2.99
N TYR A 398 20.34 -86.84 -3.47
CA TYR A 398 19.53 -88.06 -3.46
C TYR A 398 19.51 -88.67 -4.86
N ASN A 399 20.07 -89.88 -5.00
CA ASN A 399 20.05 -90.62 -6.24
C ASN A 399 18.74 -91.40 -6.36
N THR A 400 17.92 -91.05 -7.34
CA THR A 400 16.60 -91.63 -7.61
C THR A 400 16.64 -92.98 -8.33
N THR A 401 17.74 -93.32 -9.00
CA THR A 401 17.94 -94.63 -9.61
C THR A 401 18.23 -95.68 -8.53
N ASP A 402 19.12 -95.33 -7.61
CA ASP A 402 19.58 -96.25 -6.56
C ASP A 402 18.77 -96.11 -5.25
N ASN A 403 17.94 -95.06 -5.13
CA ASN A 403 17.21 -94.67 -3.92
C ASN A 403 18.12 -94.44 -2.71
N LYS A 404 19.20 -93.68 -2.90
CA LYS A 404 20.26 -93.49 -1.89
C LYS A 404 20.70 -92.04 -1.77
N PHE A 405 21.02 -91.61 -0.55
CA PHE A 405 21.82 -90.41 -0.34
C PHE A 405 23.28 -90.70 -0.69
N GLN A 406 23.86 -89.85 -1.52
CA GLN A 406 25.23 -89.98 -1.99
C GLN A 406 26.00 -88.68 -1.76
N GLY A 407 27.24 -88.83 -1.27
CA GLY A 407 28.18 -87.75 -1.07
C GLY A 407 29.33 -87.85 -2.06
N TYR A 408 29.80 -86.72 -2.60
CA TYR A 408 31.02 -86.70 -3.40
C TYR A 408 32.22 -86.43 -2.48
N GLU A 409 33.13 -87.39 -2.40
CA GLU A 409 34.31 -87.34 -1.54
C GLU A 409 35.51 -87.96 -2.24
N ASN A 410 36.70 -87.39 -2.04
CA ASN A 410 37.96 -87.85 -2.61
C ASN A 410 37.91 -88.12 -4.13
N GLY A 411 37.12 -87.32 -4.87
CA GLY A 411 37.00 -87.45 -6.33
C GLY A 411 36.06 -88.54 -6.84
N ALA A 412 35.22 -89.14 -5.98
CA ALA A 412 34.21 -90.12 -6.38
C ALA A 412 32.91 -89.96 -5.57
N TRP A 413 31.82 -90.56 -6.06
CA TRP A 413 30.56 -90.62 -5.34
C TRP A 413 30.49 -91.87 -4.45
N SER A 414 30.19 -91.67 -3.17
CA SER A 414 29.99 -92.71 -2.16
C SER A 414 28.57 -92.67 -1.61
N ASN A 415 28.04 -93.83 -1.21
CA ASN A 415 26.78 -93.88 -0.46
C ASN A 415 27.02 -93.44 0.99
N LEU A 416 26.13 -92.61 1.54
CA LEU A 416 26.26 -92.09 2.91
C LEU A 416 25.53 -92.94 3.97
N ILE A 417 24.56 -93.76 3.53
CA ILE A 417 23.76 -94.66 4.39
C ILE A 417 23.46 -96.03 3.79
#